data_AF-A0A2V5NMN4-F1
#
_entry.id   AF-A0A2V5NMN4-F1
#
_cell.length_a   1.000
_cell.length_b   1.000
_cell.length_c   1.000
_cell.angle_alpha   90.00
_cell.angle_beta   90.00
_cell.angle_gamma   90.00
#
_symmetry.space_group_name_H-M   'P 1'
#
loop_
_entity.id
_entity.type
_entity.pdbx_description
1 polymer ?
#
loop_
_entity_poly.entity_id
_entity_poly.type
_entity_poly.pdbx_seq_one_letter_code
_entity_poly.pdbx_strand_id
1 'polypeptide(L)'
;MPRGLRNLDREVADMAKTDLREYSLADMKVVFPSADVAVITYKTTIQLTSEGKDMSGTYNSGSIWVKKGGKWLEVFHTEAKAQ
;
A
#
# COMPACT_ATOMS: atom_id res chain seq x y z
N MET A 1 -10.02 5.87 -14.64
CA MET A 1 -9.14 6.37 -13.57
C MET A 1 -7.93 5.44 -13.46
N PRO A 2 -6.69 5.95 -13.34
CA PRO A 2 -5.50 5.11 -13.27
C PRO A 2 -5.47 4.33 -11.95
N ARG A 3 -5.07 3.05 -12.01
CA ARG A 3 -5.16 2.04 -10.93
C ARG A 3 -4.34 2.34 -9.65
N GLY A 4 -3.59 3.43 -9.61
CA GLY A 4 -2.60 3.72 -8.55
C GLY A 4 -2.97 4.82 -7.54
N LEU A 5 -4.10 5.51 -7.70
CA LEU A 5 -4.58 6.51 -6.73
C LEU A 5 -5.83 5.96 -6.04
N ARG A 6 -5.67 5.40 -4.84
CA ARG A 6 -6.79 4.99 -3.98
C ARG A 6 -6.90 5.96 -2.82
N ASN A 7 -8.13 6.27 -2.40
CA ASN A 7 -8.39 6.98 -1.16
C ASN A 7 -8.75 5.96 -0.07
N LEU A 8 -8.63 6.35 1.20
CA LEU A 8 -8.79 5.47 2.37
C LEU A 8 -10.12 4.70 2.34
N ASP A 9 -11.23 5.37 2.03
CA ASP A 9 -12.56 4.74 2.02
C ASP A 9 -12.64 3.59 1.01
N ARG A 10 -12.00 3.74 -0.15
CA ARG A 10 -11.95 2.71 -1.17
C ARG A 10 -11.07 1.54 -0.75
N GLU A 11 -9.93 1.80 -0.13
CA GLU A 11 -9.07 0.72 0.38
C GLU A 11 -9.79 -0.10 1.45
N VAL A 12 -10.49 0.55 2.39
CA VAL A 12 -11.28 -0.15 3.42
C VAL A 12 -12.39 -0.99 2.78
N ALA A 13 -13.11 -0.45 1.79
CA ALA A 13 -14.16 -1.19 1.08
C ALA A 13 -13.62 -2.39 0.28
N ASP A 14 -12.44 -2.24 -0.33
CA ASP A 14 -11.80 -3.30 -1.11
C ASP A 14 -11.22 -4.39 -0.19
N MET A 15 -10.68 -4.03 0.99
CA MET A 15 -10.23 -4.98 2.01
C MET A 15 -11.36 -5.85 2.56
N ALA A 16 -12.58 -5.32 2.70
CA ALA A 16 -13.73 -6.10 3.17
C ALA A 16 -14.16 -7.22 2.19
N LYS A 17 -13.71 -7.16 0.93
CA LYS A 17 -14.05 -8.11 -0.14
C LYS A 17 -12.90 -9.08 -0.48
N THR A 18 -11.88 -9.11 0.36
CA THR A 18 -10.55 -9.63 0.04
C THR A 18 -10.23 -10.77 1.01
N ASP A 19 -10.13 -12.00 0.48
CA ASP A 19 -9.62 -13.14 1.24
C ASP A 19 -8.09 -13.16 1.18
N LEU A 20 -7.44 -12.57 2.19
CA LEU A 20 -5.99 -12.51 2.32
C LEU A 20 -5.48 -13.78 3.01
N ARG A 21 -4.70 -14.60 2.29
CA ARG A 21 -4.13 -15.84 2.83
C ARG A 21 -2.71 -15.66 3.34
N GLU A 22 -1.89 -15.00 2.53
CA GLU A 22 -0.50 -14.73 2.86
C GLU A 22 -0.13 -13.31 2.44
N TYR A 23 0.66 -12.65 3.28
CA TYR A 23 1.18 -11.32 3.06
C TYR A 23 2.58 -11.21 3.63
N SER A 24 3.54 -10.74 2.82
CA SER A 24 4.88 -10.43 3.30
C SER A 24 5.40 -9.13 2.69
N LEU A 25 6.22 -8.45 3.50
CA LEU A 25 6.90 -7.21 3.12
C LEU A 25 8.40 -7.46 3.05
N ALA A 26 9.02 -6.95 1.99
CA ALA A 26 10.47 -7.04 1.79
C ALA A 26 11.03 -5.71 1.24
N ASP A 27 12.36 -5.59 1.28
CA ASP A 27 13.11 -4.46 0.71
C ASP A 27 12.64 -3.07 1.18
N MET A 28 12.20 -2.97 2.44
CA MET A 28 11.68 -1.73 2.99
C MET A 28 12.76 -0.64 3.01
N LYS A 29 12.44 0.52 2.45
CA LYS A 29 13.26 1.73 2.48
C LYS A 29 12.42 2.90 2.96
N VAL A 30 13.02 3.75 3.79
CA VAL A 30 12.40 4.96 4.33
C VAL A 30 13.32 6.14 4.08
N VAL A 31 12.76 7.22 3.58
CA VAL A 31 13.45 8.51 3.43
C VAL A 31 12.61 9.57 4.13
N PHE A 32 13.28 10.52 4.79
CA PHE A 32 12.64 11.67 5.45
C PHE A 32 13.03 12.96 4.72
N PRO A 33 12.22 13.45 3.76
CA PRO A 33 12.47 14.73 3.09
C PRO A 33 12.42 15.93 4.06
N SER A 34 11.67 15.79 5.15
CA SER A 34 11.59 16.75 6.27
C SER A 34 11.28 16.00 7.57
N ALA A 35 11.34 16.69 8.71
CA ALA A 35 11.10 16.09 10.03
C ALA A 35 9.67 15.53 10.21
N ASP A 36 8.73 15.99 9.39
CA ASP A 36 7.31 15.69 9.43
C ASP A 36 6.81 14.92 8.19
N VAL A 37 7.70 14.49 7.30
CA VAL A 37 7.35 13.72 6.09
C VAL A 37 8.20 12.46 6.01
N ALA A 38 7.57 11.32 5.80
CA ALA A 38 8.24 10.05 5.49
C ALA A 38 7.75 9.51 4.16
N VAL A 39 8.69 9.10 3.30
CA VAL A 39 8.42 8.39 2.05
C VAL A 39 8.93 6.96 2.21
N ILE A 40 8.05 5.99 2.04
CA ILE A 40 8.32 4.57 2.25
C ILE A 40 8.16 3.85 0.91
N THR A 41 9.11 2.97 0.58
CA THR A 41 8.96 2.02 -0.52
C THR A 41 9.26 0.60 -0.04
N TYR A 42 8.57 -0.37 -0.59
CA TYR A 42 8.69 -1.78 -0.22
C TYR A 42 8.17 -2.70 -1.32
N LYS A 43 8.54 -3.97 -1.25
CA LYS A 43 7.90 -5.04 -2.03
C LYS A 43 6.85 -5.73 -1.18
N THR A 44 5.72 -6.01 -1.80
CA THR A 44 4.60 -6.73 -1.21
C THR A 44 4.40 -8.02 -1.95
N THR A 45 4.44 -9.16 -1.27
CA THR A 45 3.98 -10.44 -1.83
C THR A 45 2.65 -10.75 -1.19
N ILE A 46 1.62 -10.93 -2.01
CA ILE A 46 0.25 -11.17 -1.56
C ILE A 46 -0.31 -12.40 -2.27
N GLN A 47 -0.98 -13.26 -1.49
CA GLN A 47 -1.89 -14.27 -2.00
C GLN A 47 -3.31 -13.84 -1.71
N LEU A 48 -4.03 -13.46 -2.77
CA LEU A 48 -5.35 -12.85 -2.66
C LEU A 48 -6.27 -13.33 -3.78
N THR A 49 -7.49 -13.66 -3.40
CA THR A 49 -8.63 -13.69 -4.33
C THR A 49 -9.53 -12.48 -4.06
N SER A 50 -9.84 -11.70 -5.09
CA SER A 50 -10.77 -10.57 -5.02
C SER A 50 -11.84 -10.73 -6.11
N GLU A 51 -13.12 -10.69 -5.72
CA GLU A 51 -14.26 -10.91 -6.62
C GLU A 51 -14.14 -12.21 -7.47
N GLY A 52 -13.60 -13.28 -6.87
CA GLY A 52 -13.40 -14.57 -7.53
C GLY A 52 -12.20 -14.62 -8.49
N LYS A 53 -11.41 -13.54 -8.58
CA LYS A 53 -10.20 -13.48 -9.41
C LYS A 53 -8.94 -13.59 -8.56
N ASP A 54 -8.01 -14.42 -8.99
CA ASP A 54 -6.69 -14.50 -8.38
C ASP A 54 -5.90 -13.22 -8.70
N MET A 55 -5.64 -12.45 -7.65
CA MET A 55 -4.87 -11.22 -7.67
C MET A 55 -3.49 -11.42 -7.03
N SER A 56 -3.09 -12.66 -6.79
CA SER A 56 -1.81 -12.99 -6.17
C SER A 56 -0.64 -12.49 -7.02
N GLY A 57 0.45 -12.18 -6.33
CA GLY A 57 1.71 -11.80 -6.95
C GLY A 57 2.54 -10.88 -6.08
N THR A 58 3.62 -10.42 -6.68
CA THR A 58 4.51 -9.44 -6.07
C THR A 58 4.19 -8.06 -6.61
N TYR A 59 4.21 -7.05 -5.75
CA TYR A 59 3.91 -5.66 -6.04
C TYR A 59 5.04 -4.79 -5.53
N ASN A 60 5.38 -3.75 -6.30
CA ASN A 60 6.16 -2.63 -5.80
C ASN A 60 5.19 -1.61 -5.22
N SER A 61 5.32 -1.32 -3.93
CA SER A 61 4.43 -0.46 -3.18
C SER A 61 5.18 0.76 -2.65
N GLY A 62 4.47 1.87 -2.53
CA GLY A 62 5.01 3.10 -1.96
C GLY A 62 3.95 3.92 -1.25
N SER A 63 4.33 4.55 -0.14
CA SER A 63 3.45 5.43 0.61
C SER A 63 4.15 6.67 1.16
N ILE A 64 3.38 7.73 1.35
CA ILE A 64 3.82 8.98 1.94
C ILE A 64 3.03 9.23 3.21
N TRP A 65 3.74 9.55 4.28
CA TRP A 65 3.20 9.83 5.60
C TRP A 65 3.56 11.24 6.01
N VAL A 66 2.59 11.95 6.60
CA VAL A 66 2.79 13.30 7.15
C VAL A 66 2.45 13.30 8.62
N LYS A 67 3.31 13.90 9.44
CA LYS A 67 3.10 14.02 10.88
C LYS A 67 2.23 15.24 11.18
N LYS A 68 1.00 15.03 11.66
CA LYS A 68 0.08 16.09 12.10
C LYS A 68 -0.37 15.85 13.53
N GLY A 69 -0.26 16.87 14.39
CA GLY A 69 -0.62 16.75 15.81
C GLY A 69 0.14 15.62 16.54
N GLY A 70 1.41 15.41 16.16
CA GLY A 70 2.25 14.34 16.71
C GLY A 70 1.99 12.93 16.17
N LYS A 71 0.97 12.76 15.31
CA LYS A 71 0.58 11.46 14.72
C LYS A 71 0.98 11.39 13.25
N TRP A 72 1.50 10.24 12.83
CA TRP A 72 1.74 9.97 11.42
C TRP A 72 0.42 9.59 10.73
N LEU A 73 0.12 10.23 9.62
CA LEU A 73 -1.05 9.97 8.78
C LEU A 73 -0.57 9.63 7.38
N GLU A 74 -1.00 8.51 6.84
CA GLU A 74 -0.78 8.18 5.43
C GLU A 74 -1.60 9.15 4.57
N VAL A 75 -0.95 9.85 3.66
CA VAL A 75 -1.60 10.82 2.76
C VAL A 75 -1.59 10.36 1.30
N PHE A 76 -0.82 9.31 1.00
CA PHE A 76 -0.73 8.73 -0.33
C PHE A 76 -0.26 7.28 -0.24
N HIS A 77 -0.90 6.41 -1.02
CA HIS A 77 -0.53 5.02 -1.21
C HIS A 77 -0.64 4.67 -2.70
N THR A 78 0.31 3.89 -3.20
CA THR A 78 0.24 3.29 -4.54
C THR A 78 0.91 1.93 -4.56
N GLU A 79 0.43 1.07 -5.43
CA GLU A 79 1.04 -0.22 -5.73
C GLU A 79 0.94 -0.52 -7.23
N ALA A 80 1.99 -1.17 -7.74
CA ALA A 80 2.04 -1.67 -9.10
C ALA A 80 2.53 -3.12 -9.08
N LYS A 81 1.83 -4.01 -9.79
CA LYS A 81 2.25 -5.41 -9.92
C LYS A 81 3.64 -5.46 -10.53
N ALA A 82 4.56 -6.15 -9.88
CA ALA A 82 5.88 -6.42 -10.42
C ALA A 82 5.72 -7.33 -11.65
N GLN A 83 6.49 -7.03 -12.70
CA GLN A 83 6.40 -7.70 -14.00
C GLN A 83 7.15 -9.03 -14.00
#